data_AF-A0A6G2RZP7-F1
#
_entry.id   AF-A0A6G2RZP7-F1
#
_cell.length_a   1.000
_cell.length_b   1.000
_cell.length_c   1.000
_cell.angle_alpha   90.00
_cell.angle_beta   90.00
_cell.angle_gamma   90.00
#
_symmetry.space_group_name_H-M   'P 1'
#
loop_
_entity.id
_entity.type
_entity.pdbx_description
1 polymer ?
#
loop_
_entity_poly.entity_id
_entity_poly.type
_entity_poly.pdbx_seq_one_letter_code
_entity_poly.pdbx_strand_id
1 'polypeptide(L)'
;MEPIDTIKNPLIVTARSLATRGGRDAAGLCLVEGAGLIRQARAAGARLAYVLTSVDAATGEPCEPCLYDELNDARVPVHTVREGLLRKITGGAKPVDWLAVAHLPAPVQASEPYGDFAVVCERIADPGNLGTIVRTARALGVRDVVLTDEATDLSSRRVVDASRGSVLDCRARRFADPATAVAALRAAGFQIVVTSPRGTHLQAMAPLRGQRLALVVGNETEGVSEAVQAQADLVVQIPMAGAVESLNVGVATGISIYELRMRMILTMLTDRIRDTLGRNLGVSATLVRQVFDAELRRIGDLDSSQAVLLMVLACEQRTPLDQLGRDIGAGSTEVRDVVAPLLDRGYVETVADNPADLTLTTEGKQAIAALWAVQERVEDALYAGFSAAERDQLQGLLRRVQDNALRLAQTPDD
;
A
#
# COMPACT_ATOMS: atom_id res chain seq x y z
N MET A 1 40.07 14.30 -15.52
CA MET A 1 39.46 15.64 -15.46
C MET A 1 39.87 16.43 -16.70
N GLU A 2 38.90 16.92 -17.47
CA GLU A 2 39.17 17.82 -18.61
C GLU A 2 38.91 19.27 -18.16
N PRO A 3 39.93 20.16 -18.16
CA PRO A 3 39.76 21.53 -17.72
C PRO A 3 39.05 22.38 -18.77
N ILE A 4 38.11 23.22 -18.31
CA ILE A 4 37.37 24.17 -19.15
C ILE A 4 37.71 25.60 -18.68
N ASP A 5 38.48 26.30 -19.51
CA ASP A 5 38.98 27.64 -19.20
C ASP A 5 38.18 28.79 -19.82
N THR A 6 37.28 28.51 -20.77
CA THR A 6 36.58 29.54 -21.55
C THR A 6 35.07 29.52 -21.36
N ILE A 7 34.50 30.72 -21.20
CA ILE A 7 33.04 30.92 -21.11
C ILE A 7 32.31 30.59 -22.42
N LYS A 8 33.04 30.52 -23.54
CA LYS A 8 32.50 30.16 -24.86
C LYS A 8 32.40 28.63 -25.06
N ASN A 9 32.88 27.83 -24.12
CA ASN A 9 32.77 26.37 -24.21
C ASN A 9 31.27 25.97 -24.27
N PRO A 10 30.88 25.05 -25.18
CA PRO A 10 29.48 24.64 -25.35
C PRO A 10 28.79 24.18 -24.06
N LEU A 11 29.49 23.47 -23.17
CA LEU A 11 28.96 23.01 -21.89
C LEU A 11 28.66 24.17 -20.94
N ILE A 12 29.49 25.21 -20.95
CA ILE A 12 29.29 26.41 -20.12
C ILE A 12 28.14 27.26 -20.68
N VAL A 13 28.08 27.42 -22.00
CA VAL A 13 26.99 28.13 -22.68
C VAL A 13 25.64 27.44 -22.39
N THR A 14 25.60 26.11 -22.48
CA THR A 14 24.43 25.31 -22.14
C THR A 14 24.04 25.55 -20.69
N ALA A 15 24.95 25.35 -19.72
CA ALA A 15 24.67 25.54 -18.30
C ALA A 15 24.15 26.96 -17.97
N ARG A 16 24.67 28.01 -18.64
CA ARG A 16 24.18 29.39 -18.48
C ARG A 16 22.75 29.57 -19.00
N SER A 17 22.38 28.91 -20.10
CA SER A 17 21.02 29.01 -20.65
C SER A 17 19.95 28.47 -19.68
N LEU A 18 20.32 27.50 -18.84
CA LEU A 18 19.44 26.83 -17.87
C LEU A 18 18.98 27.73 -16.70
N ALA A 19 19.55 28.94 -16.58
CA ALA A 19 19.05 29.95 -15.64
C ALA A 19 17.60 30.36 -15.96
N THR A 20 17.21 30.31 -17.23
CA THR A 20 15.86 30.67 -17.70
C THR A 20 15.00 29.43 -17.94
N ARG A 21 13.67 29.55 -17.78
CA ARG A 21 12.74 28.45 -18.08
C ARG A 21 12.84 28.02 -19.55
N GLY A 22 12.83 28.97 -20.48
CA GLY A 22 12.95 28.66 -21.91
C GLY A 22 14.23 27.90 -22.27
N GLY A 23 15.36 28.22 -21.63
CA GLY A 23 16.61 27.46 -21.81
C GLY A 23 16.54 26.04 -21.25
N ARG A 24 15.89 25.84 -20.10
CA ARG A 24 15.66 24.51 -19.52
C ARG A 24 14.75 23.66 -20.39
N ASP A 25 13.63 24.21 -20.82
CA ASP A 25 12.64 23.52 -21.65
C ASP A 25 13.25 23.13 -23.01
N ALA A 26 13.99 24.05 -23.65
CA ALA A 26 14.64 23.78 -24.93
C ALA A 26 15.75 22.72 -24.85
N ALA A 27 16.50 22.69 -23.75
CA ALA A 27 17.58 21.73 -23.56
C ALA A 27 17.11 20.39 -22.97
N GLY A 28 15.95 20.36 -22.31
CA GLY A 28 15.53 19.22 -21.48
C GLY A 28 16.43 19.01 -20.26
N LEU A 29 17.04 20.09 -19.74
CA LEU A 29 18.06 20.04 -18.68
C LEU A 29 17.77 21.06 -17.56
N CYS A 30 18.32 20.83 -16.38
CA CYS A 30 18.33 21.79 -15.27
C CYS A 30 19.65 21.80 -14.50
N LEU A 31 19.82 22.80 -13.63
CA LEU A 31 20.98 22.90 -12.74
C LEU A 31 20.68 22.27 -11.39
N VAL A 32 21.69 21.61 -10.81
CA VAL A 32 21.70 21.05 -9.46
C VAL A 32 22.97 21.52 -8.76
N GLU A 33 22.82 22.25 -7.66
CA GLU A 33 23.94 22.97 -7.03
C GLU A 33 24.33 22.40 -5.67
N GLY A 34 25.64 22.19 -5.49
CA GLY A 34 26.23 21.71 -4.25
C GLY A 34 26.37 20.18 -4.21
N ALA A 35 27.49 19.74 -3.63
CA ALA A 35 27.87 18.33 -3.53
C ALA A 35 26.78 17.45 -2.88
N GLY A 36 26.23 17.91 -1.75
CA GLY A 36 25.17 17.18 -1.05
C GLY A 36 23.88 17.03 -1.87
N LEU A 37 23.48 18.06 -2.61
CA LEU A 37 22.29 18.01 -3.45
C LEU A 37 22.48 17.09 -4.66
N ILE A 38 23.67 17.10 -5.26
CA ILE A 38 24.04 16.20 -6.36
C ILE A 38 23.92 14.74 -5.91
N ARG A 39 24.47 14.39 -4.73
CA ARG A 39 24.33 13.04 -4.16
C ARG A 39 22.86 12.67 -3.94
N GLN A 40 22.07 13.56 -3.35
CA GLN A 40 20.65 13.33 -3.08
C GLN A 40 19.84 13.16 -4.36
N ALA A 41 20.07 14.00 -5.37
CA ALA A 41 19.42 13.89 -6.67
C ALA A 41 19.74 12.54 -7.34
N ARG A 42 21.01 12.12 -7.34
CA ARG A 42 21.41 10.82 -7.87
C ARG A 42 20.76 9.66 -7.12
N ALA A 43 20.76 9.70 -5.79
CA ALA A 43 20.11 8.68 -4.96
C ALA A 43 18.59 8.62 -5.21
N ALA A 44 17.97 9.74 -5.56
CA ALA A 44 16.56 9.79 -5.96
C ALA A 44 16.29 9.28 -7.38
N GLY A 45 17.32 9.01 -8.19
CA GLY A 45 17.20 8.50 -9.56
C GLY A 45 17.50 9.52 -10.66
N ALA A 46 17.95 10.73 -10.32
CA ALA A 46 18.27 11.76 -11.32
C ALA A 46 19.42 11.34 -12.24
N ARG A 47 19.24 11.57 -13.54
CA ARG A 47 20.26 11.33 -14.57
C ARG A 47 21.08 12.58 -14.78
N LEU A 48 22.37 12.54 -14.44
CA LEU A 48 23.29 13.66 -14.66
C LEU A 48 23.87 13.58 -16.08
N ALA A 49 23.85 14.70 -16.80
CA ALA A 49 24.49 14.82 -18.10
C ALA A 49 26.00 15.05 -17.95
N TYR A 50 26.39 16.00 -17.08
CA TYR A 50 27.78 16.27 -16.70
C TYR A 50 27.83 17.11 -15.42
N VAL A 51 29.01 17.18 -14.82
CA VAL A 51 29.27 17.97 -13.60
C VAL A 51 30.44 18.91 -13.83
N LEU A 52 30.30 20.14 -13.35
CA LEU A 52 31.33 21.17 -13.31
C LEU A 52 31.76 21.35 -11.85
N THR A 53 33.06 21.33 -11.60
CA THR A 53 33.62 21.50 -10.25
C THR A 53 34.73 22.55 -10.24
N SER A 54 34.79 23.36 -9.19
CA SER A 54 35.95 24.21 -8.93
C SER A 54 37.11 23.37 -8.42
N VAL A 55 38.32 23.79 -8.75
CA VAL A 55 39.56 23.23 -8.18
C VAL A 55 40.16 24.25 -7.23
N ASP A 56 40.75 23.75 -6.14
CA ASP A 56 41.54 24.56 -5.23
C ASP A 56 42.75 25.13 -5.99
N ALA A 57 42.98 26.43 -5.85
CA ALA A 57 44.03 27.13 -6.60
C ALA A 57 45.46 26.74 -6.14
N ALA A 58 45.62 26.24 -4.91
CA ALA A 58 46.90 25.83 -4.34
C ALA A 58 47.21 24.36 -4.60
N THR A 59 46.22 23.46 -4.56
CA THR A 59 46.45 22.00 -4.76
C THR A 59 46.11 21.51 -6.16
N GLY A 60 45.27 22.23 -6.91
CA GLY A 60 44.76 21.79 -8.21
C GLY A 60 43.74 20.65 -8.12
N GLU A 61 43.36 20.24 -6.91
CA GLU A 61 42.42 19.16 -6.64
C GLU A 61 40.99 19.69 -6.47
N PRO A 62 39.95 18.87 -6.76
CA PRO A 62 38.57 19.24 -6.48
C PRO A 62 38.32 19.38 -4.97
N CYS A 63 37.45 20.32 -4.59
CA CYS A 63 37.14 20.61 -3.18
C CYS A 63 36.51 19.45 -2.39
N GLU A 64 35.93 18.45 -3.08
CA GLU A 64 35.49 17.17 -2.46
C GLU A 64 35.96 15.96 -3.29
N PRO A 65 37.16 15.40 -3.02
CA PRO A 65 37.69 14.26 -3.77
C PRO A 65 36.76 13.04 -3.78
N CYS A 66 36.09 12.74 -2.66
CA CYS A 66 35.17 11.59 -2.57
C CYS A 66 34.00 11.69 -3.57
N LEU A 67 33.46 12.90 -3.80
CA LEU A 67 32.37 13.07 -4.78
C LEU A 67 32.86 12.85 -6.21
N TYR A 68 34.10 13.24 -6.52
CA TYR A 68 34.69 12.98 -7.82
C TYR A 68 34.75 11.47 -8.10
N ASP A 69 35.24 10.69 -7.14
CA ASP A 69 35.34 9.23 -7.28
C ASP A 69 33.93 8.60 -7.44
N GLU A 70 32.96 9.00 -6.61
CA GLU A 70 31.56 8.55 -6.72
C GLU A 70 30.93 8.84 -8.10
N LEU A 71 31.29 9.96 -8.74
CA LEU A 71 30.80 10.35 -10.07
C LEU A 71 31.54 9.60 -11.18
N ASN A 72 32.84 9.40 -11.01
CA ASN A 72 33.69 8.69 -11.97
C ASN A 72 33.32 7.19 -12.04
N ASP A 73 33.09 6.55 -10.89
CA ASP A 73 32.61 5.16 -10.82
C ASP A 73 31.26 4.98 -11.52
N ALA A 74 30.43 6.03 -11.44
CA ALA A 74 29.14 6.09 -12.12
C ALA A 74 29.22 6.55 -13.58
N ARG A 75 30.43 6.77 -14.11
CA ARG A 75 30.69 7.24 -15.47
C ARG A 75 30.01 8.55 -15.83
N VAL A 76 29.82 9.44 -14.85
CA VAL A 76 29.31 10.80 -15.07
C VAL A 76 30.49 11.68 -15.49
N PRO A 77 30.44 12.40 -16.63
CA PRO A 77 31.51 13.30 -17.04
C PRO A 77 31.70 14.43 -16.01
N VAL A 78 32.93 14.60 -15.52
CA VAL A 78 33.30 15.68 -14.59
C VAL A 78 34.37 16.57 -15.21
N HIS A 79 34.08 17.87 -15.30
CA HIS A 79 34.96 18.89 -15.85
C HIS A 79 35.36 19.89 -14.78
N THR A 80 36.61 20.31 -14.79
CA THR A 80 37.13 21.31 -13.86
C THR A 80 37.04 22.70 -14.47
N VAL A 81 36.68 23.68 -13.66
CA VAL A 81 36.55 25.09 -14.07
C VAL A 81 37.16 26.01 -13.03
N ARG A 82 37.55 27.22 -13.43
CA ARG A 82 37.97 28.25 -12.49
C ARG A 82 36.77 28.70 -11.65
N GLU A 83 36.99 28.97 -10.36
CA GLU A 83 35.94 29.36 -9.39
C GLU A 83 35.04 30.51 -9.92
N GLY A 84 35.66 31.55 -10.51
CA GLY A 84 34.94 32.69 -11.06
C GLY A 84 34.01 32.37 -12.23
N LEU A 85 34.13 31.19 -12.86
CA LEU A 85 33.27 30.77 -13.97
C LEU A 85 31.95 30.18 -13.45
N LEU A 86 31.96 29.35 -12.40
CA LEU A 86 30.73 28.81 -11.80
C LEU A 86 29.81 29.90 -11.28
N ARG A 87 30.37 30.92 -10.64
CA ARG A 87 29.61 32.10 -10.17
C ARG A 87 28.90 32.84 -11.31
N LYS A 88 29.48 32.87 -12.52
CA LYS A 88 28.84 33.48 -13.71
C LYS A 88 27.69 32.63 -14.26
N ILE A 89 27.67 31.33 -13.96
CA ILE A 89 26.59 30.43 -14.37
C ILE A 89 25.43 30.53 -13.39
N THR A 90 25.71 30.45 -12.09
CA THR A 90 24.67 30.39 -11.05
C THR A 90 24.10 31.76 -10.68
N GLY A 91 24.80 32.85 -11.00
CA GLY A 91 24.37 34.23 -10.76
C GLY A 91 24.19 34.59 -9.28
N GLY A 92 24.62 33.72 -8.36
CA GLY A 92 24.46 33.87 -6.92
C GLY A 92 25.63 34.58 -6.25
N ALA A 93 25.38 35.12 -5.05
CA ALA A 93 26.43 35.69 -4.20
C ALA A 93 27.26 34.63 -3.46
N LYS A 94 26.70 33.42 -3.28
CA LYS A 94 27.38 32.30 -2.61
C LYS A 94 28.32 31.58 -3.59
N PRO A 95 29.55 31.25 -3.18
CA PRO A 95 30.41 30.34 -3.93
C PRO A 95 29.70 29.01 -4.18
N VAL A 96 29.87 28.45 -5.37
CA VAL A 96 29.35 27.15 -5.76
C VAL A 96 30.53 26.33 -6.24
N ASP A 97 30.88 25.30 -5.48
CA ASP A 97 32.03 24.45 -5.79
C ASP A 97 31.67 23.30 -6.72
N TRP A 98 30.42 22.85 -6.66
CA TRP A 98 29.90 21.75 -7.47
C TRP A 98 28.59 22.15 -8.14
N LEU A 99 28.54 21.99 -9.46
CA LEU A 99 27.37 22.28 -10.28
C LEU A 99 27.14 21.13 -11.25
N ALA A 100 26.06 20.37 -11.05
CA ALA A 100 25.65 19.37 -12.01
C ALA A 100 24.61 19.93 -12.98
N VAL A 101 24.66 19.42 -14.21
CA VAL A 101 23.61 19.56 -15.20
C VAL A 101 22.89 18.22 -15.29
N ALA A 102 21.60 18.22 -14.99
CA ALA A 102 20.77 17.02 -14.92
C ALA A 102 19.67 17.05 -15.98
N HIS A 103 19.24 15.87 -16.43
CA HIS A 103 18.09 15.73 -17.31
C HIS A 103 16.80 16.02 -16.55
N LEU A 104 15.91 16.76 -17.19
CA LEU A 104 14.52 16.84 -16.76
C LEU A 104 13.85 15.46 -16.93
N PRO A 105 12.84 15.14 -16.10
CA PRO A 105 12.03 13.95 -16.31
C PRO A 105 11.49 13.90 -17.73
N ALA A 106 11.48 12.71 -18.34
CA ALA A 106 10.83 12.52 -19.62
C ALA A 106 9.34 12.89 -19.51
N PRO A 107 8.75 13.56 -20.52
CA PRO A 107 7.32 13.80 -20.54
C PRO A 107 6.57 12.47 -20.43
N VAL A 108 5.66 12.39 -19.47
CA VAL A 108 4.86 11.17 -19.26
C VAL A 108 3.85 11.04 -20.39
N GLN A 109 3.86 9.92 -21.11
CA GLN A 109 2.92 9.70 -22.21
C GLN A 109 1.49 9.51 -21.67
N ALA A 110 0.49 9.89 -22.46
CA ALA A 110 -0.92 9.74 -22.08
C ALA A 110 -1.31 8.27 -21.81
N SER A 111 -0.65 7.33 -22.49
CA SER A 111 -0.86 5.88 -22.33
C SER A 111 -0.18 5.28 -21.09
N GLU A 112 0.79 5.97 -20.48
CA GLU A 112 1.45 5.43 -19.30
C GLU A 112 0.46 5.35 -18.13
N PRO A 113 0.44 4.23 -17.37
CA PRO A 113 -0.46 4.10 -16.25
C PRO A 113 0.00 4.98 -15.08
N TYR A 114 -0.98 5.57 -14.39
CA TYR A 114 -0.79 6.13 -13.06
C TYR A 114 -0.53 5.03 -12.03
N GLY A 115 0.11 5.37 -10.93
CA GLY A 115 0.10 4.58 -9.70
C GLY A 115 -1.27 4.55 -9.02
N ASP A 116 -1.29 4.23 -7.73
CA ASP A 116 -2.49 4.18 -6.90
C ASP A 116 -2.78 5.51 -6.18
N PHE A 117 -1.82 6.43 -6.17
CA PHE A 117 -1.94 7.72 -5.50
C PHE A 117 -1.35 8.81 -6.39
N ALA A 118 -2.10 9.87 -6.62
CA ALA A 118 -1.63 11.07 -7.32
C ALA A 118 -1.81 12.30 -6.43
N VAL A 119 -0.86 13.24 -6.53
CA VAL A 119 -1.00 14.57 -5.89
C VAL A 119 -1.28 15.59 -7.00
N VAL A 120 -2.41 16.28 -6.89
CA VAL A 120 -2.85 17.33 -7.80
C VAL A 120 -2.56 18.68 -7.15
N CYS A 121 -1.61 19.40 -7.71
CA CYS A 121 -1.22 20.75 -7.30
C CYS A 121 -2.03 21.77 -8.10
N GLU A 122 -3.06 22.35 -7.48
CA GLU A 122 -3.85 23.42 -8.10
C GLU A 122 -3.22 24.79 -7.85
N ARG A 123 -2.52 25.32 -8.86
CA ARG A 123 -1.93 26.68 -8.85
C ARG A 123 -1.03 26.96 -7.63
N ILE A 124 -0.17 26.00 -7.26
CA ILE A 124 0.82 26.20 -6.19
C ILE A 124 1.83 27.25 -6.64
N ALA A 125 1.82 28.42 -6.01
CA ALA A 125 2.58 29.56 -6.48
C ALA A 125 4.02 29.55 -5.98
N ASP A 126 4.26 29.08 -4.74
CA ASP A 126 5.60 29.09 -4.16
C ASP A 126 6.44 27.86 -4.61
N PRO A 127 7.60 28.08 -5.25
CA PRO A 127 8.51 26.99 -5.63
C PRO A 127 9.02 26.14 -4.45
N GLY A 128 9.15 26.74 -3.27
CA GLY A 128 9.60 26.04 -2.06
C GLY A 128 8.56 25.02 -1.57
N ASN A 129 7.30 25.46 -1.53
CA ASN A 129 6.15 24.60 -1.23
C ASN A 129 6.03 23.48 -2.25
N LEU A 130 6.10 23.79 -3.54
CA LEU A 130 6.02 22.78 -4.60
C LEU A 130 7.13 21.72 -4.47
N GLY A 131 8.38 22.14 -4.24
CA GLY A 131 9.48 21.20 -4.01
C GLY A 131 9.29 20.35 -2.75
N THR A 132 8.75 20.95 -1.68
CA THR A 132 8.43 20.22 -0.44
C THR A 132 7.33 19.18 -0.66
N ILE A 133 6.28 19.53 -1.42
CA ILE A 133 5.20 18.61 -1.80
C ILE A 133 5.79 17.42 -2.57
N VAL A 134 6.57 17.67 -3.62
CA VAL A 134 7.16 16.62 -4.46
C VAL A 134 8.09 15.72 -3.66
N ARG A 135 8.93 16.29 -2.79
CA ARG A 135 9.82 15.51 -1.92
C ARG A 135 9.06 14.62 -0.96
N THR A 136 8.02 15.16 -0.34
CA THR A 136 7.21 14.41 0.62
C THR A 136 6.41 13.31 -0.08
N ALA A 137 5.81 13.62 -1.22
CA ALA A 137 5.15 12.66 -2.09
C ALA A 137 6.10 11.51 -2.44
N ARG A 138 7.32 11.82 -2.90
CA ARG A 138 8.31 10.81 -3.27
C ARG A 138 8.72 9.92 -2.10
N ALA A 139 8.93 10.51 -0.92
CA ALA A 139 9.28 9.78 0.30
C ALA A 139 8.17 8.81 0.74
N LEU A 140 6.91 9.13 0.45
CA LEU A 140 5.73 8.31 0.75
C LEU A 140 5.29 7.42 -0.43
N GLY A 141 6.20 7.19 -1.39
CA GLY A 141 5.98 6.29 -2.52
C GLY A 141 5.07 6.84 -3.62
N VAL A 142 4.71 8.13 -3.58
CA VAL A 142 3.91 8.80 -4.60
C VAL A 142 4.85 9.41 -5.64
N ARG A 143 4.68 9.02 -6.91
CA ARG A 143 5.47 9.58 -8.03
C ARG A 143 4.62 10.40 -9.00
N ASP A 144 3.31 10.17 -9.03
CA ASP A 144 2.38 10.90 -9.90
C ASP A 144 2.07 12.28 -9.32
N VAL A 145 2.57 13.32 -10.00
CA VAL A 145 2.33 14.72 -9.67
C VAL A 145 1.57 15.35 -10.83
N VAL A 146 0.44 15.97 -10.54
CA VAL A 146 -0.44 16.58 -11.53
C VAL A 146 -0.43 18.08 -11.33
N LEU A 147 -0.13 18.84 -12.38
CA LEU A 147 -0.19 20.29 -12.41
C LEU A 147 -1.40 20.71 -13.23
N THR A 148 -2.12 21.74 -12.78
CA THR A 148 -3.37 22.18 -13.41
C THR A 148 -3.26 23.57 -14.05
N ASP A 149 -2.04 23.99 -14.35
CA ASP A 149 -1.74 25.25 -15.02
C ASP A 149 -0.39 25.19 -15.77
N GLU A 150 -0.14 26.17 -16.64
CA GLU A 150 1.11 26.32 -17.40
C GLU A 150 2.21 27.08 -16.65
N ALA A 151 1.87 27.87 -15.64
CA ALA A 151 2.79 28.76 -14.96
C ALA A 151 3.74 28.02 -14.00
N THR A 152 3.23 26.99 -13.33
CA THR A 152 3.94 26.19 -12.32
C THR A 152 5.15 25.51 -12.93
N ASP A 153 6.34 25.77 -12.38
CA ASP A 153 7.61 25.33 -12.97
C ASP A 153 8.39 24.39 -12.04
N LEU A 154 8.24 23.07 -12.28
CA LEU A 154 8.97 22.01 -11.57
C LEU A 154 10.47 21.98 -11.86
N SER A 155 10.91 22.58 -12.98
CA SER A 155 12.31 22.59 -13.42
C SER A 155 13.13 23.70 -12.76
N SER A 156 12.48 24.64 -12.07
CA SER A 156 13.15 25.79 -11.49
C SER A 156 14.14 25.37 -10.41
N ARG A 157 15.28 26.08 -10.32
CA ARG A 157 16.33 25.82 -9.33
C ARG A 157 15.78 25.74 -7.90
N ARG A 158 14.83 26.62 -7.55
CA ARG A 158 14.20 26.61 -6.22
C ARG A 158 13.40 25.34 -5.95
N VAL A 159 12.69 24.79 -6.94
CA VAL A 159 11.98 23.51 -6.79
C VAL A 159 12.97 22.36 -6.69
N VAL A 160 14.02 22.34 -7.52
CA VAL A 160 15.07 21.32 -7.46
C VAL A 160 15.74 21.31 -6.08
N ASP A 161 16.10 22.49 -5.56
CA ASP A 161 16.71 22.66 -4.24
C ASP A 161 15.75 22.23 -3.12
N ALA A 162 14.51 22.73 -3.12
CA ALA A 162 13.51 22.42 -2.07
C ALA A 162 13.12 20.94 -2.08
N SER A 163 13.02 20.33 -3.27
CA SER A 163 12.75 18.90 -3.43
C SER A 163 13.94 18.01 -3.14
N ARG A 164 15.13 18.59 -2.94
CA ARG A 164 16.41 17.88 -2.84
C ARG A 164 16.68 16.97 -4.05
N GLY A 165 16.30 17.43 -5.24
CA GLY A 165 16.47 16.72 -6.51
C GLY A 165 15.44 15.63 -6.80
N SER A 166 14.56 15.30 -5.86
CA SER A 166 13.53 14.26 -6.06
C SER A 166 12.51 14.60 -7.16
N VAL A 167 12.37 15.89 -7.52
CA VAL A 167 11.57 16.32 -8.67
C VAL A 167 12.05 15.75 -10.00
N LEU A 168 13.32 15.37 -10.10
CA LEU A 168 13.90 14.80 -11.33
C LEU A 168 13.52 13.32 -11.56
N ASP A 169 12.80 12.72 -10.62
CA ASP A 169 12.29 11.34 -10.68
C ASP A 169 10.75 11.27 -10.60
N CYS A 170 10.08 12.42 -10.71
CA CYS A 170 8.62 12.48 -10.63
C CYS A 170 7.95 12.24 -12.01
N ARG A 171 6.75 11.66 -11.98
CA ARG A 171 5.86 11.51 -13.14
C ARG A 171 4.93 12.71 -13.19
N ALA A 172 5.46 13.83 -13.70
CA ALA A 172 4.70 15.06 -13.83
C ALA A 172 3.76 15.00 -15.04
N ARG A 173 2.45 15.21 -14.81
CA ARG A 173 1.46 15.43 -15.87
C ARG A 173 0.88 16.83 -15.74
N ARG A 174 0.75 17.52 -16.86
CA ARG A 174 0.21 18.87 -16.90
C ARG A 174 -1.13 18.87 -17.64
N PHE A 175 -2.08 19.59 -17.07
CA PHE A 175 -3.39 19.84 -17.66
C PHE A 175 -3.58 21.36 -17.76
N ALA A 176 -4.35 21.79 -18.77
CA ALA A 176 -4.62 23.19 -19.02
C ALA A 176 -5.40 23.85 -17.87
N ASP A 177 -6.27 23.07 -17.20
CA ASP A 177 -7.10 23.54 -16.12
C ASP A 177 -7.41 22.41 -15.09
N PRO A 178 -7.85 22.78 -13.88
CA PRO A 178 -8.14 21.81 -12.82
C PRO A 178 -9.29 20.84 -13.13
N ALA A 179 -10.33 21.28 -13.85
CA ALA A 179 -11.49 20.44 -14.13
C ALA A 179 -11.11 19.31 -15.11
N THR A 180 -10.29 19.62 -16.12
CA THR A 180 -9.76 18.61 -17.06
C THR A 180 -8.88 17.58 -16.34
N ALA A 181 -8.05 18.00 -15.38
CA ALA A 181 -7.26 17.08 -14.56
C ALA A 181 -8.15 16.13 -13.73
N VAL A 182 -9.16 16.68 -13.05
CA VAL A 182 -10.12 15.91 -12.23
C VAL A 182 -10.89 14.90 -13.09
N ALA A 183 -11.37 15.30 -14.27
CA ALA A 183 -12.07 14.42 -15.19
C ALA A 183 -11.18 13.25 -15.66
N ALA A 184 -9.92 13.53 -16.04
CA ALA A 184 -8.97 12.52 -16.47
C ALA A 184 -8.62 11.52 -15.35
N LEU A 185 -8.40 12.00 -14.14
CA LEU A 185 -8.12 11.14 -12.98
C LEU A 185 -9.32 10.28 -12.61
N ARG A 186 -10.53 10.83 -12.65
CA ARG A 186 -11.77 10.07 -12.43
C ARG A 186 -11.94 8.96 -13.48
N ALA A 187 -11.69 9.26 -14.75
CA ALA A 187 -11.72 8.26 -15.82
C ALA A 187 -10.66 7.15 -15.61
N ALA A 188 -9.53 7.49 -14.98
CA ALA A 188 -8.49 6.53 -14.57
C ALA A 188 -8.80 5.80 -13.23
N GLY A 189 -10.02 5.92 -12.71
CA GLY A 189 -10.51 5.19 -11.54
C GLY A 189 -10.13 5.79 -10.18
N PHE A 190 -9.63 7.04 -10.15
CA PHE A 190 -9.28 7.70 -8.90
C PHE A 190 -10.50 8.23 -8.15
N GLN A 191 -10.51 8.04 -6.83
CA GLN A 191 -11.34 8.83 -5.92
C GLN A 191 -10.69 10.20 -5.72
N ILE A 192 -11.45 11.27 -5.97
CA ILE A 192 -10.98 12.65 -5.90
C ILE A 192 -11.17 13.18 -4.48
N VAL A 193 -10.07 13.48 -3.79
CA VAL A 193 -10.06 13.94 -2.40
C VAL A 193 -9.44 15.33 -2.35
N VAL A 194 -10.22 16.33 -1.97
CA VAL A 194 -9.80 17.73 -1.86
C VAL A 194 -9.49 18.08 -0.41
N THR A 195 -8.36 18.73 -0.15
CA THR A 195 -8.08 19.32 1.16
C THR A 195 -8.69 20.71 1.30
N SER A 196 -9.41 20.96 2.39
CA SER A 196 -9.90 22.29 2.76
C SER A 196 -9.96 22.43 4.27
N PRO A 197 -9.55 23.58 4.87
CA PRO A 197 -9.78 23.84 6.29
C PRO A 197 -11.26 23.79 6.70
N ARG A 198 -12.17 23.98 5.73
CA ARG A 198 -13.63 23.92 5.91
C ARG A 198 -14.23 22.64 5.32
N GLY A 199 -13.44 21.59 5.16
CA GLY A 199 -13.89 20.30 4.63
C GLY A 199 -14.98 19.66 5.47
N THR A 200 -15.91 18.97 4.82
CA THR A 200 -17.06 18.33 5.49
C THR A 200 -16.70 17.04 6.21
N HIS A 201 -15.52 16.47 5.93
CA HIS A 201 -15.06 15.22 6.51
C HIS A 201 -13.75 15.42 7.28
N LEU A 202 -13.65 14.86 8.47
CA LEU A 202 -12.35 14.69 9.11
C LEU A 202 -11.53 13.69 8.30
N GLN A 203 -10.32 14.06 7.91
CA GLN A 203 -9.48 13.23 7.04
C GLN A 203 -9.27 11.82 7.60
N ALA A 204 -9.16 11.69 8.92
CA ALA A 204 -8.97 10.41 9.61
C ALA A 204 -10.19 9.48 9.55
N MET A 205 -11.37 10.01 9.22
CA MET A 205 -12.65 9.28 9.22
C MET A 205 -13.32 9.24 7.84
N ALA A 206 -12.79 9.94 6.84
CA ALA A 206 -13.40 10.05 5.52
C ALA A 206 -13.57 8.67 4.84
N PRO A 207 -14.71 8.34 4.22
CA PRO A 207 -14.96 7.01 3.66
C PRO A 207 -14.18 6.78 2.35
N LEU A 208 -12.97 6.23 2.46
CA LEU A 208 -12.12 5.93 1.31
C LEU A 208 -12.58 4.64 0.62
N ARG A 209 -12.50 4.61 -0.72
CA ARG A 209 -12.76 3.41 -1.54
C ARG A 209 -11.54 2.48 -1.65
N GLY A 210 -10.39 2.87 -1.09
CA GLY A 210 -9.22 2.03 -0.88
C GLY A 210 -8.33 1.71 -2.09
N GLN A 211 -8.79 1.93 -3.33
CA GLN A 211 -8.07 1.42 -4.52
C GLN A 211 -7.15 2.46 -5.19
N ARG A 212 -7.65 3.68 -5.42
CA ARG A 212 -6.90 4.76 -6.07
C ARG A 212 -7.35 6.11 -5.53
N LEU A 213 -6.41 6.98 -5.17
CA LEU A 213 -6.69 8.29 -4.56
C LEU A 213 -5.94 9.43 -5.22
N ALA A 214 -6.67 10.47 -5.64
CA ALA A 214 -6.11 11.71 -6.14
C ALA A 214 -6.31 12.80 -5.09
N LEU A 215 -5.22 13.20 -4.44
CA LEU A 215 -5.23 14.25 -3.44
C LEU A 215 -5.06 15.61 -4.12
N VAL A 216 -6.08 16.45 -4.07
CA VAL A 216 -6.04 17.81 -4.61
C VAL A 216 -5.71 18.80 -3.49
N VAL A 217 -4.62 19.53 -3.70
CA VAL A 217 -4.15 20.59 -2.81
C VAL A 217 -4.13 21.91 -3.58
N GLY A 218 -4.56 22.97 -2.92
CA GLY A 218 -4.81 24.26 -3.56
C GLY A 218 -3.75 25.30 -3.29
N ASN A 219 -3.91 26.44 -3.95
CA ASN A 219 -3.08 27.61 -3.78
C ASN A 219 -3.02 28.05 -2.30
N GLU A 220 -1.89 28.61 -1.88
CA GLU A 220 -1.64 29.00 -0.49
C GLU A 220 -2.64 30.02 0.06
N THR A 221 -3.20 30.87 -0.79
CA THR A 221 -4.14 31.95 -0.40
C THR A 221 -5.57 31.61 -0.76
N GLU A 222 -5.81 31.15 -2.00
CA GLU A 222 -7.17 30.90 -2.50
C GLU A 222 -7.68 29.49 -2.12
N GLY A 223 -6.79 28.57 -1.78
CA GLY A 223 -7.13 27.16 -1.64
C GLY A 223 -7.49 26.51 -2.98
N VAL A 224 -8.27 25.44 -2.91
CA VAL A 224 -8.78 24.71 -4.08
C VAL A 224 -10.03 25.43 -4.60
N SER A 225 -10.17 25.61 -5.91
CA SER A 225 -11.32 26.32 -6.48
C SER A 225 -12.65 25.64 -6.14
N GLU A 226 -13.72 26.45 -6.02
CA GLU A 226 -15.07 25.94 -5.74
C GLU A 226 -15.54 24.93 -6.79
N ALA A 227 -15.18 25.16 -8.06
CA ALA A 227 -15.50 24.26 -9.17
C ALA A 227 -14.89 22.86 -8.99
N VAL A 228 -13.69 22.77 -8.43
CA VAL A 228 -13.03 21.48 -8.12
C VAL A 228 -13.59 20.88 -6.84
N GLN A 229 -13.86 21.69 -5.81
CA GLN A 229 -14.52 21.23 -4.58
C GLN A 229 -15.88 20.59 -4.88
N ALA A 230 -16.68 21.19 -5.76
CA ALA A 230 -17.98 20.67 -6.18
C ALA A 230 -17.89 19.32 -6.95
N GLN A 231 -16.73 19.05 -7.55
CA GLN A 231 -16.44 17.79 -8.26
C GLN A 231 -15.70 16.77 -7.40
N ALA A 232 -15.37 17.09 -6.14
CA ALA A 232 -14.69 16.15 -5.26
C ALA A 232 -15.61 14.99 -4.86
N ASP A 233 -15.06 13.78 -4.74
CA ASP A 233 -15.77 12.71 -4.02
C ASP A 233 -15.78 13.00 -2.52
N LEU A 234 -14.71 13.60 -2.01
CA LEU A 234 -14.54 13.96 -0.59
C LEU A 234 -13.85 15.30 -0.46
N VAL A 235 -14.35 16.15 0.43
CA VAL A 235 -13.64 17.35 0.91
C VAL A 235 -13.23 17.10 2.35
N VAL A 236 -11.93 16.95 2.59
CA VAL A 236 -11.37 16.57 3.88
C VAL A 236 -10.68 17.75 4.56
N GLN A 237 -10.73 17.76 5.88
CA GLN A 237 -10.00 18.71 6.72
C GLN A 237 -9.05 17.97 7.67
N ILE A 238 -7.91 18.61 7.93
CA ILE A 238 -7.02 18.27 9.04
C ILE A 238 -7.54 19.06 10.26
N PRO A 239 -7.92 18.39 11.37
CA PRO A 239 -8.32 19.09 12.59
C PRO A 239 -7.21 20.02 13.08
N MET A 240 -7.52 21.29 13.31
CA MET A 240 -6.58 22.29 13.83
C MET A 240 -7.12 22.91 15.13
N ALA A 241 -6.20 23.25 16.03
CA ALA A 241 -6.54 24.10 17.17
C ALA A 241 -6.86 25.52 16.67
N GLY A 242 -7.97 26.12 17.13
CA GLY A 242 -8.58 27.31 16.53
C GLY A 242 -7.78 28.63 16.54
N ALA A 243 -6.53 28.63 17.00
CA ALA A 243 -5.65 29.80 16.94
C ALA A 243 -4.94 29.97 15.59
N VAL A 244 -4.98 28.95 14.72
CA VAL A 244 -4.32 28.95 13.40
C VAL A 244 -5.36 28.62 12.33
N GLU A 245 -5.50 29.49 11.34
CA GLU A 245 -6.52 29.35 10.28
C GLU A 245 -6.15 28.30 9.22
N SER A 246 -4.86 28.10 8.96
CA SER A 246 -4.37 27.12 7.99
C SER A 246 -2.92 26.71 8.26
N LEU A 247 -2.55 25.53 7.74
CA LEU A 247 -1.17 25.05 7.69
C LEU A 247 -0.50 25.47 6.38
N ASN A 248 0.83 25.56 6.38
CA ASN A 248 1.61 25.63 5.14
C ASN A 248 1.21 24.46 4.21
N VAL A 249 0.98 24.74 2.93
CA VAL A 249 0.48 23.75 1.97
C VAL A 249 1.38 22.52 1.85
N GLY A 250 2.72 22.68 1.92
CA GLY A 250 3.65 21.56 1.92
C GLY A 250 3.49 20.66 3.15
N VAL A 251 3.30 21.26 4.33
CA VAL A 251 3.06 20.52 5.59
C VAL A 251 1.70 19.82 5.56
N ALA A 252 0.64 20.54 5.18
CA ALA A 252 -0.71 19.98 5.06
C ALA A 252 -0.74 18.81 4.08
N THR A 253 -0.08 18.95 2.92
CA THR A 253 0.06 17.89 1.92
C THR A 253 0.79 16.68 2.50
N GLY A 254 1.87 16.89 3.25
CA GLY A 254 2.60 15.79 3.88
C GLY A 254 1.78 14.99 4.88
N ILE A 255 1.06 15.68 5.78
CA ILE A 255 0.13 15.05 6.72
C ILE A 255 -0.96 14.28 5.96
N SER A 256 -1.51 14.89 4.92
CA SER A 256 -2.57 14.30 4.09
C SER A 256 -2.12 13.04 3.38
N ILE A 257 -0.97 13.07 2.70
CA ILE A 257 -0.44 11.89 2.00
C ILE A 257 -0.17 10.75 3.00
N TYR A 258 0.48 11.04 4.13
CA TYR A 258 0.82 10.02 5.11
C TYR A 258 -0.43 9.34 5.67
N GLU A 259 -1.39 10.12 6.17
CA GLU A 259 -2.59 9.58 6.78
C GLU A 259 -3.48 8.86 5.75
N LEU A 260 -3.74 9.47 4.59
CA LEU A 260 -4.57 8.85 3.56
C LEU A 260 -3.93 7.57 3.01
N ARG A 261 -2.60 7.53 2.85
CA ARG A 261 -1.88 6.32 2.44
C ARG A 261 -2.07 5.20 3.46
N MET A 262 -1.87 5.48 4.75
CA MET A 262 -2.08 4.49 5.80
C MET A 262 -3.53 3.99 5.82
N ARG A 263 -4.50 4.88 5.62
CA ARG A 263 -5.92 4.51 5.56
C ARG A 263 -6.26 3.68 4.33
N MET A 264 -5.66 3.95 3.18
CA MET A 264 -5.80 3.10 1.99
C MET A 264 -5.31 1.68 2.30
N ILE A 265 -4.13 1.53 2.90
CA ILE A 265 -3.57 0.22 3.29
C ILE A 265 -4.51 -0.49 4.26
N LEU A 266 -4.99 0.18 5.31
CA LEU A 266 -5.91 -0.40 6.29
C LEU A 266 -7.26 -0.80 5.67
N THR A 267 -7.77 -0.02 4.73
CA THR A 267 -9.02 -0.33 4.01
C THR A 267 -8.82 -1.58 3.16
N MET A 268 -7.74 -1.65 2.38
CA MET A 268 -7.40 -2.83 1.58
C MET A 268 -7.18 -4.09 2.44
N LEU A 269 -6.54 -3.94 3.60
CA LEU A 269 -6.39 -5.04 4.55
C LEU A 269 -7.72 -5.47 5.13
N THR A 270 -8.58 -4.53 5.51
CA THR A 270 -9.91 -4.84 6.06
C THR A 270 -10.78 -5.58 5.05
N ASP A 271 -10.78 -5.13 3.79
CA ASP A 271 -11.50 -5.79 2.71
C ASP A 271 -10.94 -7.20 2.46
N ARG A 272 -9.61 -7.34 2.39
CA ARG A 272 -8.96 -8.66 2.29
C ARG A 272 -9.29 -9.57 3.48
N ILE A 273 -9.34 -9.04 4.70
CA ILE A 273 -9.67 -9.80 5.92
C ILE A 273 -11.12 -10.28 5.89
N ARG A 274 -12.06 -9.43 5.46
CA ARG A 274 -13.47 -9.82 5.31
C ARG A 274 -13.62 -10.98 4.33
N ASP A 275 -12.81 -11.00 3.28
CA ASP A 275 -12.83 -12.04 2.25
C ASP A 275 -11.82 -13.19 2.46
N THR A 276 -11.20 -13.28 3.65
CA THR A 276 -10.27 -14.40 3.90
C THR A 276 -11.02 -15.72 3.91
N LEU A 277 -10.48 -16.70 3.17
CA LEU A 277 -10.95 -18.08 3.16
C LEU A 277 -11.13 -18.62 4.59
N GLY A 278 -10.17 -18.35 5.48
CA GLY A 278 -10.24 -18.78 6.88
C GLY A 278 -11.44 -18.20 7.65
N ARG A 279 -11.76 -16.90 7.49
CA ARG A 279 -12.92 -16.29 8.13
C ARG A 279 -14.24 -16.81 7.54
N ASN A 280 -14.33 -16.88 6.22
CA ASN A 280 -15.54 -17.36 5.54
C ASN A 280 -15.82 -18.82 5.88
N LEU A 281 -14.80 -19.69 5.90
CA LEU A 281 -14.93 -21.07 6.35
C LEU A 281 -15.28 -21.15 7.84
N GLY A 282 -14.65 -20.34 8.71
CA GLY A 282 -14.94 -20.35 10.14
C GLY A 282 -16.37 -19.93 10.49
N VAL A 283 -16.88 -18.86 9.85
CA VAL A 283 -18.28 -18.42 10.00
C VAL A 283 -19.24 -19.48 9.46
N SER A 284 -18.96 -20.02 8.27
CA SER A 284 -19.80 -21.05 7.65
C SER A 284 -19.86 -22.31 8.50
N ALA A 285 -18.71 -22.80 8.99
CA ALA A 285 -18.63 -23.96 9.88
C ALA A 285 -19.43 -23.74 11.18
N THR A 286 -19.36 -22.53 11.76
CA THR A 286 -20.13 -22.19 12.97
C THR A 286 -21.64 -22.23 12.70
N LEU A 287 -22.10 -21.67 11.58
CA LEU A 287 -23.51 -21.67 11.21
C LEU A 287 -24.02 -23.09 10.90
N VAL A 288 -23.25 -23.87 10.15
CA VAL A 288 -23.56 -25.29 9.88
C VAL A 288 -23.70 -26.07 11.18
N ARG A 289 -22.77 -25.88 12.12
CA ARG A 289 -22.82 -26.51 13.44
C ARG A 289 -24.08 -26.13 14.21
N GLN A 290 -24.46 -24.84 14.21
CA GLN A 290 -25.67 -24.37 14.87
C GLN A 290 -26.95 -25.00 14.31
N VAL A 291 -27.03 -25.17 12.98
CA VAL A 291 -28.17 -25.84 12.33
C VAL A 291 -28.21 -27.32 12.72
N PHE A 292 -27.06 -27.99 12.71
CA PHE A 292 -26.95 -29.39 13.11
C PHE A 292 -27.34 -29.59 14.58
N ASP A 293 -26.81 -28.77 15.49
CA ASP A 293 -27.17 -28.80 16.92
C ASP A 293 -28.68 -28.56 17.14
N ALA A 294 -29.30 -27.67 16.35
CA ALA A 294 -30.73 -27.39 16.45
C ALA A 294 -31.59 -28.59 16.03
N GLU A 295 -31.20 -29.34 14.99
CA GLU A 295 -31.90 -30.56 14.57
C GLU A 295 -31.62 -31.74 15.51
N LEU A 296 -30.40 -31.86 16.04
CA LEU A 296 -30.07 -32.87 17.04
C LEU A 296 -30.94 -32.73 18.28
N ARG A 297 -31.10 -31.50 18.80
CA ARG A 297 -31.98 -31.19 19.94
C ARG A 297 -33.43 -31.64 19.76
N ARG A 298 -33.90 -31.87 18.52
CA ARG A 298 -35.26 -32.38 18.25
C ARG A 298 -35.40 -33.89 18.40
N ILE A 299 -34.30 -34.63 18.27
CA ILE A 299 -34.30 -36.10 18.38
C ILE A 299 -33.69 -36.60 19.70
N GLY A 300 -32.95 -35.73 20.41
CA GLY A 300 -32.37 -36.01 21.72
C GLY A 300 -31.51 -34.83 22.20
N ASP A 301 -31.03 -34.86 23.43
CA ASP A 301 -30.20 -33.77 23.99
C ASP A 301 -28.73 -33.87 23.57
N LEU A 302 -28.47 -34.16 22.29
CA LEU A 302 -27.11 -34.33 21.73
C LEU A 302 -26.64 -33.03 21.05
N ASP A 303 -25.34 -32.75 21.14
CA ASP A 303 -24.66 -31.76 20.31
C ASP A 303 -23.84 -32.41 19.18
N SER A 304 -23.37 -31.58 18.24
CA SER A 304 -22.60 -32.00 17.07
C SER A 304 -21.30 -32.73 17.42
N SER A 305 -20.61 -32.35 18.49
CA SER A 305 -19.39 -33.04 18.96
C SER A 305 -19.73 -34.44 19.47
N GLN A 306 -20.81 -34.57 20.24
CA GLN A 306 -21.33 -35.83 20.76
C GLN A 306 -21.83 -36.75 19.64
N ALA A 307 -22.48 -36.19 18.61
CA ALA A 307 -22.94 -36.95 17.45
C ALA A 307 -21.76 -37.51 16.63
N VAL A 308 -20.74 -36.70 16.34
CA VAL A 308 -19.51 -37.16 15.66
C VAL A 308 -18.84 -38.27 16.46
N LEU A 309 -18.75 -38.12 17.77
CA LEU A 309 -18.18 -39.13 18.66
C LEU A 309 -18.93 -40.47 18.58
N LEU A 310 -20.27 -40.46 18.65
CA LEU A 310 -21.07 -41.67 18.48
C LEU A 310 -20.86 -42.33 17.11
N MET A 311 -20.70 -41.52 16.05
CA MET A 311 -20.42 -42.03 14.69
C MET A 311 -19.02 -42.66 14.59
N VAL A 312 -18.00 -42.07 15.22
CA VAL A 312 -16.63 -42.64 15.26
C VAL A 312 -16.65 -43.99 15.99
N LEU A 313 -17.29 -44.07 17.16
CA LEU A 313 -17.44 -45.32 17.93
C LEU A 313 -18.29 -46.38 17.19
N ALA A 314 -19.15 -45.98 16.27
CA ALA A 314 -19.91 -46.91 15.43
C ALA A 314 -19.02 -47.59 14.38
N CYS A 315 -18.04 -46.86 13.85
CA CYS A 315 -17.07 -47.34 12.87
C CYS A 315 -15.98 -48.19 13.53
N GLU A 316 -15.47 -47.74 14.67
CA GLU A 316 -14.41 -48.40 15.42
C GLU A 316 -15.03 -49.03 16.66
N GLN A 317 -15.30 -50.34 16.62
CA GLN A 317 -16.01 -51.07 17.69
C GLN A 317 -15.40 -50.92 19.10
N ARG A 318 -14.15 -50.41 19.20
CA ARG A 318 -13.45 -50.00 20.42
C ARG A 318 -12.44 -48.90 20.09
N THR A 319 -12.48 -47.77 20.79
CA THR A 319 -11.52 -46.67 20.58
C THR A 319 -10.97 -46.16 21.92
N PRO A 320 -9.64 -46.11 22.10
CA PRO A 320 -9.00 -45.45 23.24
C PRO A 320 -9.31 -43.95 23.29
N LEU A 321 -9.55 -43.40 24.48
CA LEU A 321 -9.90 -41.99 24.70
C LEU A 321 -8.89 -40.97 24.12
N ASP A 322 -7.60 -41.31 24.05
CA ASP A 322 -6.53 -40.47 23.50
C ASP A 322 -6.50 -40.47 21.95
N GLN A 323 -6.94 -41.54 21.33
CA GLN A 323 -7.13 -41.62 19.88
C GLN A 323 -8.36 -40.83 19.44
N LEU A 324 -9.43 -40.93 20.23
CA LEU A 324 -10.69 -40.21 20.05
C LEU A 324 -10.53 -38.69 19.96
N GLY A 325 -9.67 -38.10 20.80
CA GLY A 325 -9.37 -36.66 20.76
C GLY A 325 -8.73 -36.21 19.44
N ARG A 326 -7.92 -37.06 18.80
CA ARG A 326 -7.32 -36.76 17.49
C ARG A 326 -8.36 -36.79 16.37
N ASP A 327 -9.29 -37.74 16.41
CA ASP A 327 -10.29 -37.94 15.34
C ASP A 327 -11.40 -36.89 15.37
N ILE A 328 -11.73 -36.35 16.54
CA ILE A 328 -12.69 -35.23 16.68
C ILE A 328 -12.01 -33.85 16.73
N GLY A 329 -10.67 -33.80 16.67
CA GLY A 329 -9.89 -32.57 16.69
C GLY A 329 -9.94 -31.80 18.02
N ALA A 330 -10.09 -32.50 19.16
CA ALA A 330 -10.24 -31.94 20.50
C ALA A 330 -9.10 -32.33 21.45
N GLY A 331 -8.77 -31.44 22.40
CA GLY A 331 -7.78 -31.72 23.46
C GLY A 331 -8.27 -32.75 24.47
N SER A 332 -7.36 -33.36 25.25
CA SER A 332 -7.70 -34.42 26.21
C SER A 332 -8.69 -34.02 27.31
N THR A 333 -8.73 -32.74 27.68
CA THR A 333 -9.74 -32.17 28.59
C THR A 333 -11.11 -32.03 27.93
N GLU A 334 -11.16 -31.59 26.68
CA GLU A 334 -12.40 -31.40 25.91
C GLU A 334 -13.08 -32.74 25.60
N VAL A 335 -12.31 -33.80 25.37
CA VAL A 335 -12.86 -35.17 25.17
C VAL A 335 -13.67 -35.63 26.38
N ARG A 336 -13.24 -35.33 27.61
CA ARG A 336 -13.99 -35.73 28.82
C ARG A 336 -15.30 -34.99 28.95
N ASP A 337 -15.32 -33.70 28.64
CA ASP A 337 -16.52 -32.87 28.69
C ASP A 337 -17.57 -33.30 27.65
N VAL A 338 -17.12 -33.85 26.52
CA VAL A 338 -18.00 -34.43 25.48
C VAL A 338 -18.49 -35.83 25.87
N VAL A 339 -17.65 -36.65 26.51
CA VAL A 339 -17.96 -38.05 26.87
C VAL A 339 -18.88 -38.18 28.10
N ALA A 340 -18.69 -37.35 29.13
CA ALA A 340 -19.42 -37.49 30.39
C ALA A 340 -20.96 -37.45 30.21
N PRO A 341 -21.56 -36.54 29.42
CA PRO A 341 -23.00 -36.54 29.16
C PRO A 341 -23.49 -37.79 28.39
N LEU A 342 -22.64 -38.42 27.59
CA LEU A 342 -22.99 -39.65 26.86
C LEU A 342 -23.03 -40.87 27.79
N LEU A 343 -22.12 -40.93 28.76
CA LEU A 343 -22.12 -41.95 29.81
C LEU A 343 -23.35 -41.81 30.71
N ASP A 344 -23.64 -40.59 31.17
CA ASP A 344 -24.78 -40.31 32.08
C ASP A 344 -26.13 -40.68 31.44
N ARG A 345 -26.24 -40.52 30.12
CA ARG A 345 -27.45 -40.85 29.35
C ARG A 345 -27.48 -42.30 28.86
N GLY A 346 -26.44 -43.08 29.14
CA GLY A 346 -26.36 -44.49 28.77
C GLY A 346 -26.18 -44.73 27.27
N TYR A 347 -25.65 -43.77 26.49
CA TYR A 347 -25.34 -43.99 25.06
C TYR A 347 -24.03 -44.74 24.84
N VAL A 348 -23.10 -44.61 25.78
CA VAL A 348 -21.81 -45.31 25.78
C VAL A 348 -21.55 -45.91 27.15
N GLU A 349 -20.74 -46.96 27.20
CA GLU A 349 -20.29 -47.60 28.44
C GLU A 349 -18.78 -47.90 28.36
N THR A 350 -18.12 -47.93 29.51
CA THR A 350 -16.71 -48.34 29.60
C THR A 350 -16.58 -49.85 29.47
N VAL A 351 -15.59 -50.33 28.73
CA VAL A 351 -15.36 -51.77 28.56
C VAL A 351 -14.89 -52.38 29.89
N ALA A 352 -15.53 -53.47 30.32
CA ALA A 352 -15.27 -54.11 31.62
C ALA A 352 -13.80 -54.51 31.84
N ASP A 353 -13.09 -54.87 30.77
CA ASP A 353 -11.69 -55.30 30.82
C ASP A 353 -10.68 -54.13 30.64
N ASN A 354 -11.14 -52.96 30.16
CA ASN A 354 -10.30 -51.78 29.97
C ASN A 354 -11.13 -50.48 30.13
N PRO A 355 -11.09 -49.82 31.29
CA PRO A 355 -11.83 -48.59 31.56
C PRO A 355 -11.43 -47.39 30.68
N ALA A 356 -10.33 -47.50 29.92
CA ALA A 356 -9.89 -46.48 28.97
C ALA A 356 -10.58 -46.59 27.59
N ASP A 357 -11.33 -47.67 27.35
CA ASP A 357 -12.05 -47.92 26.10
C ASP A 357 -13.56 -47.71 26.30
N LEU A 358 -14.20 -47.10 25.30
CA LEU A 358 -15.64 -46.91 25.24
C LEU A 358 -16.27 -47.84 24.19
N THR A 359 -17.48 -48.31 24.48
CA THR A 359 -18.32 -49.05 23.54
C THR A 359 -19.75 -48.50 23.52
N LEU A 360 -20.45 -48.70 22.40
CA LEU A 360 -21.84 -48.28 22.23
C LEU A 360 -22.82 -49.25 22.90
N THR A 361 -23.74 -48.69 23.67
CA THR A 361 -24.87 -49.43 24.24
C THR A 361 -25.96 -49.67 23.18
N THR A 362 -27.05 -50.34 23.57
CA THR A 362 -28.22 -50.50 22.70
C THR A 362 -28.89 -49.15 22.43
N GLU A 363 -29.04 -48.29 23.45
CA GLU A 363 -29.53 -46.91 23.25
C GLU A 363 -28.60 -46.09 22.35
N GLY A 364 -27.27 -46.22 22.50
CA GLY A 364 -26.31 -45.54 21.63
C GLY A 364 -26.44 -45.93 20.16
N LYS A 365 -26.63 -47.22 19.88
CA LYS A 365 -26.87 -47.72 18.51
C LYS A 365 -28.19 -47.20 17.92
N GLN A 366 -29.24 -47.09 18.73
CA GLN A 366 -30.50 -46.49 18.29
C GLN A 366 -30.37 -44.98 18.04
N ALA A 367 -29.62 -44.27 18.88
CA ALA A 367 -29.32 -42.86 18.67
C ALA A 367 -28.59 -42.63 17.34
N ILE A 368 -27.60 -43.46 17.01
CA ILE A 368 -26.88 -43.39 15.72
C ILE A 368 -27.81 -43.59 14.52
N ALA A 369 -28.75 -44.54 14.60
CA ALA A 369 -29.73 -44.72 13.53
C ALA A 369 -30.58 -43.47 13.30
N ALA A 370 -30.92 -42.74 14.38
CA ALA A 370 -31.64 -41.47 14.29
C ALA A 370 -30.74 -40.31 13.78
N LEU A 371 -29.43 -40.35 14.05
CA LEU A 371 -28.47 -39.36 13.54
C LEU A 371 -28.43 -39.32 12.01
N TRP A 372 -28.52 -40.46 11.34
CA TRP A 372 -28.51 -40.53 9.87
C TRP A 372 -29.61 -39.67 9.24
N ALA A 373 -30.84 -39.77 9.76
CA ALA A 373 -31.98 -38.99 9.27
C ALA A 373 -31.87 -37.49 9.61
N VAL A 374 -31.11 -37.11 10.63
CA VAL A 374 -30.77 -35.70 10.91
C VAL A 374 -29.74 -35.21 9.91
N GLN A 375 -28.68 -35.99 9.68
CA GLN A 375 -27.61 -35.62 8.76
C GLN A 375 -28.13 -35.42 7.34
N GLU A 376 -28.92 -36.36 6.82
CA GLU A 376 -29.51 -36.27 5.47
C GLU A 376 -30.38 -35.00 5.32
N ARG A 377 -31.25 -34.71 6.31
CA ARG A 377 -32.08 -33.50 6.29
C ARG A 377 -31.29 -32.21 6.34
N VAL A 378 -30.25 -32.15 7.20
CA VAL A 378 -29.41 -30.95 7.32
C VAL A 378 -28.61 -30.75 6.04
N GLU A 379 -28.02 -31.81 5.47
CA GLU A 379 -27.30 -31.72 4.20
C GLU A 379 -28.21 -31.29 3.05
N ASP A 380 -29.41 -31.87 2.93
CA ASP A 380 -30.38 -31.46 1.90
C ASP A 380 -30.80 -29.99 2.04
N ALA A 381 -30.99 -29.52 3.27
CA ALA A 381 -31.31 -28.12 3.55
C ALA A 381 -30.13 -27.18 3.22
N LEU A 382 -28.91 -27.56 3.58
CA LEU A 382 -27.70 -26.78 3.30
C LEU A 382 -27.36 -26.73 1.81
N TYR A 383 -27.64 -27.80 1.07
CA TYR A 383 -27.45 -27.89 -0.39
C TYR A 383 -28.69 -27.51 -1.20
N ALA A 384 -29.70 -26.90 -0.58
CA ALA A 384 -30.88 -26.43 -1.29
C ALA A 384 -30.47 -25.44 -2.40
N GLY A 385 -30.83 -25.76 -3.65
CA GLY A 385 -30.49 -24.96 -4.82
C GLY A 385 -29.15 -25.30 -5.50
N PHE A 386 -28.35 -26.23 -4.95
CA PHE A 386 -27.13 -26.72 -5.58
C PHE A 386 -27.41 -27.89 -6.51
N SER A 387 -26.84 -27.87 -7.71
CA SER A 387 -26.76 -29.03 -8.61
C SER A 387 -25.74 -30.07 -8.11
N ALA A 388 -25.85 -31.32 -8.57
CA ALA A 388 -24.89 -32.37 -8.22
C ALA A 388 -23.44 -32.00 -8.60
N ALA A 389 -23.24 -31.36 -9.75
CA ALA A 389 -21.92 -30.91 -10.19
C ALA A 389 -21.33 -29.83 -9.26
N GLU A 390 -22.15 -28.89 -8.78
CA GLU A 390 -21.71 -27.85 -7.84
C GLU A 390 -21.35 -28.44 -6.48
N ARG A 391 -22.08 -29.46 -6.01
CA ARG A 391 -21.76 -30.19 -4.77
C ARG A 391 -20.40 -30.89 -4.88
N ASP A 392 -20.18 -31.65 -5.95
CA ASP A 392 -18.91 -32.35 -6.19
C ASP A 392 -17.73 -31.37 -6.31
N GLN A 393 -17.94 -30.25 -7.02
CA GLN A 393 -16.94 -29.21 -7.17
C GLN A 393 -16.57 -28.56 -5.83
N LEU A 394 -17.56 -28.23 -5.00
CA LEU A 394 -17.34 -27.66 -3.67
C LEU A 394 -16.53 -28.61 -2.79
N GLN A 395 -16.91 -29.90 -2.75
CA GLN A 395 -16.18 -30.92 -1.98
C GLN A 395 -14.73 -31.06 -2.46
N GLY A 396 -14.51 -31.08 -3.78
CA GLY A 396 -13.17 -31.13 -4.36
C GLY A 396 -12.31 -29.91 -4.01
N LEU A 397 -12.90 -28.71 -3.98
CA LEU A 397 -12.21 -27.49 -3.58
C LEU A 397 -11.85 -27.49 -2.09
N LEU A 398 -12.79 -27.88 -1.22
CA LEU A 398 -12.55 -27.98 0.23
C LEU A 398 -11.43 -28.98 0.56
N ARG A 399 -11.42 -30.15 -0.09
CA ARG A 399 -10.37 -31.16 0.10
C ARG A 399 -9.00 -30.62 -0.29
N ARG A 400 -8.89 -29.95 -1.44
CA ARG A 400 -7.63 -29.32 -1.88
C ARG A 400 -7.12 -28.25 -0.90
N VAL A 401 -8.03 -27.48 -0.29
CA VAL A 401 -7.68 -26.50 0.75
C VAL A 401 -7.13 -27.22 1.99
N GLN A 402 -7.79 -28.28 2.45
CA GLN A 402 -7.34 -29.09 3.59
C GLN A 402 -5.96 -29.71 3.33
N ASP A 403 -5.75 -30.32 2.16
CA ASP A 403 -4.46 -30.92 1.76
C ASP A 403 -3.34 -29.87 1.75
N ASN A 404 -3.62 -28.65 1.27
CA ASN A 404 -2.65 -27.55 1.29
C ASN A 404 -2.33 -27.11 2.72
N ALA A 405 -3.34 -26.97 3.58
CA ALA A 405 -3.16 -26.57 4.97
C ALA A 405 -2.33 -27.59 5.76
N LEU A 406 -2.60 -28.89 5.58
CA LEU A 406 -1.83 -29.97 6.20
C LEU A 406 -0.37 -29.95 5.75
N ARG A 407 -0.11 -29.76 4.44
CA ARG A 407 1.26 -29.64 3.92
C ARG A 407 2.02 -28.45 4.55
N LEU A 408 1.37 -27.30 4.63
CA LEU A 408 1.98 -26.10 5.22
C LEU A 408 2.23 -26.26 6.73
N ALA A 409 1.32 -26.90 7.46
CA ALA A 409 1.47 -27.14 8.90
C ALA A 409 2.54 -28.19 9.24
N GLN A 410 2.86 -29.10 8.31
CA GLN A 410 3.90 -30.12 8.46
C GLN A 410 5.29 -29.65 8.00
N THR A 411 5.39 -28.45 7.41
CA THR A 411 6.69 -27.85 7.06
C THR A 411 7.21 -27.16 8.32
N PRO A 412 8.29 -27.62 8.97
CA PRO A 412 8.89 -26.89 10.08
C PRO A 412 9.36 -25.52 9.56
N ASP A 413 9.24 -24.47 10.37
CA ASP A 413 9.83 -23.16 10.08
C ASP A 413 11.33 -23.33 9.77
N ASP A 414 11.73 -23.11 8.51
CA ASP A 414 13.12 -22.95 8.06
C ASP A 414 13.55 -21.47 8.16
#